data_AF-A0A8B8MY90-F1
#
_entry.id   AF-A0A8B8MY90-F1
#
_cell.length_a   1.000
_cell.length_b   1.000
_cell.length_c   1.000
_cell.angle_alpha   90.00
_cell.angle_beta   90.00
_cell.angle_gamma   90.00
#
_symmetry.space_group_name_H-M   'P 1'
#
loop_
_entity.id
_entity.type
_entity.pdbx_description
1 polymer ?
#
loop_
_entity_poly.entity_id
_entity_poly.type
_entity_poly.pdbx_seq_one_letter_code
_entity_poly.pdbx_strand_id
1 'polypeptide(L)'
;MGNLRLPFLAATLCLLVHAALGKGSATTGLDDAQQCRLWRIRATQPDQRFESEGGFTELWSEDDEQFQCAGVAAVRNNLRPNALFLPEFINAPRLVFIEQGRGLLGINYPGCPETYHSGRSSGGSGGRGRRWQEEGQQGDRGRRDQHQKVHRIRRGDIIAIPEGTVHWCHNDGNEELIAVSIIDLNNQGNQLDQRLRAFFVAGGFGGQGRQQGRRGGRYSIQNIFQAFDTELLAESYNVPMQIAQRLQQQNNRGIMIDVGEKLRVVAPEEDEEYDEEYEEEQEERMRRRRGQGGRWSLASENWFDEMFCTMRIKQNVDIRREADVFSRQAGRVNVVDMHKLPILRDMDMSAERGRLLPNALYTPHWSMTDHRIVYVTRGEAHVQIVGQDGQNVFDERVSEGSMFVIPQFYATVSRAGDGGFEWITFKTSSQPMKSPLAGYTSVFRALPLEVITNSFQMSPRDAQELKYNREHQTFLLSPSRRSRSLSD
;
A
#
# COMPACT_ATOMS: atom_id res chain seq x y z
N MET A 1 30.25 53.81 33.80
CA MET A 1 30.55 52.39 33.50
C MET A 1 29.24 51.72 33.13
N GLY A 2 29.04 51.51 31.83
CA GLY A 2 27.75 51.19 31.23
C GLY A 2 27.30 49.75 31.50
N ASN A 3 25.99 49.63 31.75
CA ASN A 3 25.28 48.39 32.04
C ASN A 3 25.33 47.40 30.86
N LEU A 4 26.31 46.50 30.88
CA LEU A 4 26.37 45.32 30.02
C LEU A 4 25.47 44.19 30.56
N ARG A 5 24.15 44.41 30.64
CA ARG A 5 23.19 43.38 31.08
C ARG A 5 21.86 43.38 30.31
N LEU A 6 21.88 43.79 29.04
CA LEU A 6 20.69 43.73 28.16
C LEU A 6 20.78 42.77 26.95
N PRO A 7 21.95 42.33 26.41
CA PRO A 7 21.94 41.47 25.23
C PRO A 7 21.79 39.97 25.54
N PHE A 8 22.02 39.53 26.78
CA PHE A 8 21.93 38.12 27.16
C PHE A 8 20.51 37.61 27.43
N LEU A 9 19.57 38.51 27.75
CA LEU A 9 18.17 38.17 28.01
C LEU A 9 17.33 38.05 26.72
N ALA A 10 17.72 38.76 25.66
CA ALA A 10 17.05 38.65 24.35
C ALA A 10 17.41 37.36 23.60
N ALA A 11 18.65 36.86 23.75
CA ALA A 11 19.09 35.62 23.10
C ALA A 11 18.48 34.35 23.74
N THR A 12 18.21 34.37 25.05
CA THR A 12 17.53 33.26 25.74
C THR A 12 16.02 33.26 25.51
N LEU A 13 15.39 34.42 25.29
CA LEU A 13 13.96 34.48 24.94
C LEU A 13 13.69 33.98 23.51
N CYS A 14 14.58 34.23 22.54
CA CYS A 14 14.44 33.67 21.18
C CYS A 14 14.64 32.15 21.12
N LEU A 15 15.49 31.57 21.97
CA LEU A 15 15.67 30.11 22.06
C LEU A 15 14.50 29.41 22.76
N LEU A 16 13.76 30.10 23.64
CA LEU A 16 12.55 29.55 24.25
C LEU A 16 11.30 29.71 23.38
N VAL A 17 11.28 30.67 22.44
CA VAL A 17 10.19 30.82 21.46
C VAL A 17 10.34 29.86 20.26
N HIS A 18 11.56 29.37 19.97
CA HIS A 18 11.75 28.28 18.98
C HIS A 18 11.47 26.88 19.51
N ALA A 19 11.24 26.71 20.82
CA ALA A 19 10.84 25.42 21.41
C ALA A 19 9.32 25.26 21.58
N ALA A 20 8.51 26.26 21.20
CA ALA A 20 7.06 26.27 21.42
C ALA A 20 6.21 26.39 20.13
N LEU A 21 6.83 26.34 18.95
CA LEU A 21 6.13 26.35 17.66
C LEU A 21 6.48 25.09 16.87
N GLY A 22 5.81 24.02 17.26
CA GLY A 22 5.90 22.69 16.64
C GLY A 22 4.98 21.68 17.31
N LYS A 23 3.84 22.13 17.86
CA LYS A 23 2.73 21.25 18.25
C LYS A 23 1.57 21.50 17.31
N GLY A 24 1.80 21.11 16.06
CA GLY A 24 0.75 20.97 15.06
C GLY A 24 0.54 19.50 14.79
N SER A 25 -0.22 18.83 15.65
CA SER A 25 -1.09 17.73 15.23
C SER A 25 -2.03 17.42 16.39
N ALA A 26 -3.29 17.83 16.26
CA ALA A 26 -4.34 17.27 17.08
C ALA A 26 -4.63 15.87 16.51
N THR A 27 -3.95 14.86 17.05
CA THR A 27 -4.40 13.47 16.96
C THR A 27 -5.77 13.40 17.62
N THR A 28 -6.82 13.08 16.85
CA THR A 28 -8.12 12.83 17.45
C THR A 28 -8.14 11.43 18.06
N GLY A 29 -7.81 11.33 19.34
CA GLY A 29 -8.07 10.13 20.16
C GLY A 29 -7.10 9.94 21.33
N LEU A 30 -5.80 10.10 21.09
CA LEU A 30 -4.72 9.83 22.05
C LEU A 30 -3.80 11.05 22.17
N ASP A 31 -3.40 11.42 23.40
CA ASP A 31 -2.29 12.36 23.60
C ASP A 31 -1.00 11.78 23.00
N ASP A 32 -0.06 12.64 22.58
CA ASP A 32 1.27 12.23 22.07
C ASP A 32 1.95 11.25 23.07
N ALA A 33 1.70 11.43 24.37
CA ALA A 33 2.22 10.58 25.44
C ALA A 33 1.58 9.18 25.54
N GLN A 34 0.44 8.95 24.88
CA GLN A 34 -0.33 7.70 24.88
C GLN A 34 -0.21 6.90 23.57
N GLN A 35 0.33 7.52 22.52
CA GLN A 35 0.47 6.89 21.21
C GLN A 35 1.22 5.56 21.33
N CYS A 36 0.61 4.47 20.85
CA CYS A 36 1.10 3.09 20.92
C CYS A 36 1.22 2.42 22.31
N ARG A 37 0.64 2.97 23.39
CA ARG A 37 0.43 2.23 24.63
C ARG A 37 -0.87 1.41 24.55
N LEU A 38 -0.82 0.30 23.82
CA LEU A 38 -1.99 -0.53 23.54
C LEU A 38 -2.15 -1.62 24.61
N TRP A 39 -3.22 -1.56 25.39
CA TRP A 39 -3.55 -2.61 26.37
C TRP A 39 -4.21 -3.83 25.72
N ARG A 40 -4.85 -3.63 24.57
CA ARG A 40 -5.51 -4.67 23.80
C ARG A 40 -5.52 -4.31 22.33
N ILE A 41 -5.14 -5.26 21.49
CA ILE A 41 -5.30 -5.23 20.04
C ILE A 41 -6.42 -6.22 19.68
N ARG A 42 -7.14 -6.00 18.58
CA ARG A 42 -8.20 -6.91 18.12
C ARG A 42 -8.17 -7.06 16.62
N ALA A 43 -8.57 -8.25 16.16
CA ALA A 43 -8.88 -8.45 14.75
C ALA A 43 -10.19 -7.74 14.42
N THR A 44 -10.14 -6.83 13.45
CA THR A 44 -11.27 -5.98 13.07
C THR A 44 -11.71 -6.23 11.63
N GLN A 45 -12.98 -5.93 11.38
CA GLN A 45 -13.58 -5.86 10.05
C GLN A 45 -13.83 -4.37 9.74
N PRO A 46 -14.06 -4.00 8.47
CA PRO A 46 -14.51 -2.65 8.14
C PRO A 46 -15.78 -2.30 8.92
N ASP A 47 -15.85 -1.07 9.43
CA ASP A 47 -16.98 -0.55 10.21
C ASP A 47 -17.81 0.48 9.43
N GLN A 48 -17.30 0.95 8.30
CA GLN A 48 -17.98 1.89 7.40
C GLN A 48 -18.04 1.34 5.98
N ARG A 49 -19.17 1.59 5.30
CA ARG A 49 -19.39 1.18 3.91
C ARG A 49 -20.16 2.25 3.14
N PHE A 50 -19.70 2.52 1.92
CA PHE A 50 -20.24 3.52 1.00
C PHE A 50 -20.61 2.84 -0.32
N GLU A 51 -21.90 2.88 -0.66
CA GLU A 51 -22.42 2.32 -1.90
C GLU A 51 -22.23 3.28 -3.07
N SER A 52 -21.93 2.74 -4.24
CA SER A 52 -21.88 3.45 -5.52
C SER A 52 -22.54 2.60 -6.60
N GLU A 53 -22.82 3.18 -7.77
CA GLU A 53 -23.46 2.50 -8.90
C GLU A 53 -22.66 1.25 -9.32
N GLY A 54 -21.35 1.39 -9.46
CA GLY A 54 -20.42 0.35 -9.92
C GLY A 54 -19.84 -0.55 -8.83
N GLY A 55 -20.24 -0.41 -7.57
CA GLY A 55 -19.60 -1.16 -6.46
C GLY A 55 -19.72 -0.49 -5.11
N PHE A 56 -18.78 -0.77 -4.21
CA PHE A 56 -18.76 -0.17 -2.88
C PHE A 56 -17.34 -0.03 -2.32
N THR A 57 -17.20 0.91 -1.39
CA THR A 57 -15.97 1.13 -0.61
C THR A 57 -16.24 0.86 0.86
N GLU A 58 -15.36 0.11 1.50
CA GLU A 58 -15.36 -0.18 2.92
C GLU A 58 -14.13 0.43 3.59
N LEU A 59 -14.31 0.98 4.79
CA LEU A 59 -13.22 1.57 5.58
C LEU A 59 -13.18 0.92 6.97
N TRP A 60 -11.97 0.81 7.50
CA TRP A 60 -11.74 0.56 8.92
C TRP A 60 -11.64 1.90 9.65
N SER A 61 -12.08 1.91 10.92
CA SER A 61 -12.07 3.11 11.75
C SER A 61 -10.66 3.65 11.97
N GLU A 62 -10.41 4.87 11.49
CA GLU A 62 -9.23 5.66 11.87
C GLU A 62 -9.21 6.03 13.36
N ASP A 63 -10.33 5.82 14.06
CA ASP A 63 -10.47 6.04 15.50
C ASP A 63 -10.04 4.83 16.35
N ASP A 64 -9.76 3.69 15.73
CA ASP A 64 -9.21 2.54 16.44
C ASP A 64 -7.74 2.83 16.82
N GLU A 65 -7.43 2.71 18.11
CA GLU A 65 -6.11 2.97 18.69
C GLU A 65 -4.99 2.22 17.98
N GLN A 66 -5.26 1.03 17.44
CA GLN A 66 -4.25 0.24 16.72
C GLN A 66 -3.83 0.89 15.39
N PHE A 67 -4.78 1.49 14.66
CA PHE A 67 -4.50 2.18 13.40
C PHE A 67 -3.92 3.58 13.65
N GLN A 68 -4.32 4.24 14.73
CA GLN A 68 -3.71 5.50 15.18
C GLN A 68 -2.25 5.31 15.62
N CYS A 69 -1.96 4.21 16.30
CA CYS A 69 -0.60 3.84 16.65
C CYS A 69 0.27 3.62 15.40
N ALA A 70 -0.23 2.88 14.41
CA ALA A 70 0.48 2.68 13.15
C ALA A 70 0.52 3.94 12.26
N GLY A 71 -0.36 4.92 12.51
CA GLY A 71 -0.46 6.12 11.69
C GLY A 71 -1.01 5.85 10.29
N VAL A 72 -1.99 4.95 10.17
CA VAL A 72 -2.49 4.49 8.85
C VAL A 72 -4.02 4.52 8.74
N ALA A 73 -4.51 4.61 7.51
CA ALA A 73 -5.90 4.30 7.16
C ALA A 73 -5.96 3.04 6.28
N ALA A 74 -7.05 2.28 6.40
CA ALA A 74 -7.29 1.08 5.61
C ALA A 74 -8.62 1.18 4.84
N VAL A 75 -8.57 0.80 3.57
CA VAL A 75 -9.69 0.89 2.63
C VAL A 75 -9.78 -0.38 1.80
N ARG A 76 -11.00 -0.91 1.62
CA ARG A 76 -11.29 -2.00 0.67
C ARG A 76 -12.28 -1.52 -0.37
N ASN A 77 -11.90 -1.60 -1.65
CA ASN A 77 -12.76 -1.28 -2.78
C ASN A 77 -13.20 -2.56 -3.48
N ASN A 78 -14.49 -2.68 -3.77
CA ASN A 78 -15.05 -3.75 -4.57
C ASN A 78 -15.72 -3.13 -5.81
N LEU A 79 -15.16 -3.41 -6.98
CA LEU A 79 -15.66 -2.94 -8.27
C LEU A 79 -16.34 -4.10 -8.99
N ARG A 80 -17.62 -3.92 -9.33
CA ARG A 80 -18.35 -4.86 -10.19
C ARG A 80 -17.72 -4.94 -11.58
N PRO A 81 -17.98 -6.02 -12.35
CA PRO A 81 -17.62 -6.07 -13.76
C PRO A 81 -18.05 -4.78 -14.48
N ASN A 82 -17.17 -4.25 -15.32
CA ASN A 82 -17.39 -3.04 -16.11
C ASN A 82 -17.52 -1.73 -15.31
N ALA A 83 -17.23 -1.74 -14.01
CA ALA A 83 -17.23 -0.53 -13.20
C ALA A 83 -15.96 0.33 -13.40
N LEU A 84 -16.09 1.64 -13.22
CA LEU A 84 -15.00 2.62 -13.18
C LEU A 84 -14.99 3.33 -11.82
N PHE A 85 -13.93 3.11 -11.04
CA PHE A 85 -13.57 3.98 -9.93
C PHE A 85 -13.06 5.31 -10.48
N LEU A 86 -13.78 6.37 -10.11
CA LEU A 86 -13.56 7.71 -10.65
C LEU A 86 -12.20 8.28 -10.21
N PRO A 87 -11.61 9.20 -10.99
CA PRO A 87 -10.30 9.74 -10.68
C PRO A 87 -10.27 10.48 -9.34
N GLU A 88 -9.31 10.10 -8.48
CA GLU A 88 -9.04 10.76 -7.20
C GLU A 88 -7.54 10.96 -7.00
N PHE A 89 -7.17 11.91 -6.15
CA PHE A 89 -5.88 11.92 -5.48
C PHE A 89 -6.08 12.02 -3.98
N ILE A 90 -5.09 11.60 -3.20
CA ILE A 90 -5.16 11.59 -1.73
C ILE A 90 -3.92 12.25 -1.11
N ASN A 91 -4.00 12.62 0.16
CA ASN A 91 -2.94 13.36 0.86
C ASN A 91 -1.76 12.52 1.38
N ALA A 92 -1.74 11.20 1.16
CA ALA A 92 -0.74 10.30 1.72
C ALA A 92 -0.46 9.13 0.76
N PRO A 93 0.75 8.54 0.77
CA PRO A 93 1.08 7.43 -0.11
C PRO A 93 0.22 6.20 0.22
N ARG A 94 -0.17 5.46 -0.83
CA ARG A 94 -1.04 4.29 -0.75
C ARG A 94 -0.37 3.08 -1.36
N LEU A 95 -0.33 1.98 -0.60
CA LEU A 95 -0.09 0.65 -1.15
C LEU A 95 -1.39 -0.11 -1.31
N VAL A 96 -1.58 -0.69 -2.49
CA VAL A 96 -2.77 -1.46 -2.87
C VAL A 96 -2.37 -2.91 -3.13
N PHE A 97 -3.11 -3.85 -2.57
CA PHE A 97 -3.05 -5.26 -2.90
C PHE A 97 -4.32 -5.66 -3.67
N ILE A 98 -4.16 -6.21 -4.87
CA ILE A 98 -5.27 -6.77 -5.63
C ILE A 98 -5.55 -8.20 -5.13
N GLU A 99 -6.61 -8.35 -4.35
CA GLU A 99 -7.01 -9.63 -3.75
C GLU A 99 -7.66 -10.57 -4.76
N GLN A 100 -8.48 -10.02 -5.66
CA GLN A 100 -9.25 -10.74 -6.67
C GLN A 100 -9.47 -9.86 -7.90
N GLY A 101 -9.65 -10.47 -9.07
CA GLY A 101 -10.01 -9.77 -10.29
C GLY A 101 -8.81 -9.26 -11.09
N ARG A 102 -9.15 -8.54 -12.16
CA ARG A 102 -8.22 -7.82 -13.03
C ARG A 102 -8.87 -6.55 -13.54
N GLY A 103 -8.05 -5.63 -14.01
CA GLY A 103 -8.53 -4.33 -14.45
C GLY A 103 -7.46 -3.49 -15.12
N LEU A 104 -7.81 -2.25 -15.39
CA LEU A 104 -6.92 -1.19 -15.84
C LEU A 104 -6.76 -0.18 -14.71
N LEU A 105 -5.55 0.34 -14.55
CA LEU A 105 -5.22 1.43 -13.64
C LEU A 105 -4.52 2.53 -14.43
N GLY A 106 -5.05 3.75 -14.38
CA GLY A 106 -4.32 4.94 -14.80
C GLY A 106 -3.77 5.68 -13.59
N ILE A 107 -2.52 6.10 -13.67
CA ILE A 107 -1.91 7.05 -12.72
C ILE A 107 -1.39 8.23 -13.53
N ASN A 108 -1.77 9.44 -13.13
CA ASN A 108 -1.27 10.67 -13.70
C ASN A 108 -0.04 11.13 -12.90
N TYR A 109 1.07 11.22 -13.60
CA TYR A 109 2.27 11.89 -13.11
C TYR A 109 2.31 13.31 -13.67
N PRO A 110 2.17 14.35 -12.82
CA PRO A 110 2.22 15.73 -13.27
C PRO A 110 3.54 16.03 -14.00
N GLY A 111 3.44 16.66 -15.17
CA GLY A 111 4.59 16.97 -16.03
C GLY A 111 4.97 15.89 -17.04
N CYS A 112 4.45 14.66 -16.90
CA CYS A 112 4.70 13.58 -17.85
C CYS A 112 3.86 13.70 -19.13
N PRO A 113 4.44 13.47 -20.32
CA PRO A 113 3.70 13.54 -21.57
C PRO A 113 2.76 12.34 -21.75
N GLU A 114 1.71 12.53 -22.53
CA GLU A 114 0.91 11.43 -23.07
C GLU A 114 1.78 10.59 -23.99
N THR A 115 1.97 9.31 -23.69
CA THR A 115 2.81 8.40 -24.47
C THR A 115 2.01 7.33 -25.20
N TYR A 116 0.72 7.19 -24.90
CA TYR A 116 -0.18 6.22 -25.51
C TYR A 116 -1.09 6.95 -26.49
N HIS A 117 -0.90 6.74 -27.79
CA HIS A 117 -1.57 7.51 -28.86
C HIS A 117 -2.28 6.58 -29.86
N SER A 118 -3.48 6.96 -30.30
CA SER A 118 -4.28 6.18 -31.26
C SER A 118 -3.88 6.36 -32.75
N GLY A 119 -2.63 6.73 -33.05
CA GLY A 119 -2.23 7.28 -34.35
C GLY A 119 -2.20 6.27 -35.53
N ARG A 120 -2.72 6.69 -36.70
CA ARG A 120 -2.44 6.04 -38.00
C ARG A 120 -0.95 6.16 -38.33
N SER A 121 -0.32 5.05 -38.69
CA SER A 121 1.01 5.03 -39.33
C SER A 121 0.96 5.81 -40.67
N SER A 122 1.25 7.11 -40.65
CA SER A 122 1.62 7.84 -41.86
C SER A 122 3.06 7.47 -42.23
N GLY A 123 3.23 6.89 -43.42
CA GLY A 123 4.43 6.21 -43.87
C GLY A 123 5.73 7.04 -43.82
N GLY A 124 6.81 6.29 -43.58
CA GLY A 124 8.20 6.74 -43.65
C GLY A 124 9.14 5.56 -43.48
N SER A 125 9.25 4.74 -44.52
CA SER A 125 10.39 3.88 -44.89
C SER A 125 11.19 3.15 -43.79
N GLY A 126 11.07 1.81 -43.79
CA GLY A 126 12.22 0.94 -43.48
C GLY A 126 12.30 0.36 -42.07
N GLY A 127 11.26 -0.33 -41.60
CA GLY A 127 11.35 -1.16 -40.39
C GLY A 127 10.10 -2.00 -40.23
N ARG A 128 10.25 -3.26 -39.82
CA ARG A 128 9.13 -4.21 -39.59
C ARG A 128 8.21 -3.67 -38.48
N GLY A 129 7.27 -2.79 -38.84
CA GLY A 129 6.28 -2.20 -37.94
C GLY A 129 5.06 -3.10 -37.79
N ARG A 130 4.74 -3.42 -36.53
CA ARG A 130 3.60 -4.24 -36.12
C ARG A 130 2.29 -3.60 -36.58
N ARG A 131 1.38 -4.46 -37.07
CA ARG A 131 0.07 -4.10 -37.60
C ARG A 131 -0.89 -3.94 -36.40
N TRP A 132 -1.24 -2.72 -36.06
CA TRP A 132 -2.35 -2.44 -35.14
C TRP A 132 -3.65 -2.94 -35.78
N GLN A 133 -4.32 -3.92 -35.17
CA GLN A 133 -5.62 -4.40 -35.65
C GLN A 133 -6.73 -3.64 -34.92
N GLU A 134 -7.40 -2.74 -35.65
CA GLU A 134 -8.75 -2.27 -35.32
C GLU A 134 -9.72 -3.45 -35.44
N GLU A 135 -9.76 -4.36 -34.47
CA GLU A 135 -10.85 -5.32 -34.37
C GLU A 135 -12.05 -4.67 -33.65
N GLY A 136 -12.97 -4.13 -34.45
CA GLY A 136 -14.38 -4.06 -34.07
C GLY A 136 -15.05 -2.69 -34.12
N GLN A 137 -15.18 -2.08 -35.30
CA GLN A 137 -16.46 -1.72 -35.94
C GLN A 137 -16.24 -0.61 -36.98
N GLN A 138 -16.66 -0.89 -38.21
CA GLN A 138 -16.83 0.09 -39.28
C GLN A 138 -17.83 1.17 -38.84
N GLY A 139 -17.34 2.19 -38.12
CA GLY A 139 -18.16 3.27 -37.59
C GLY A 139 -17.37 4.38 -36.91
N ASP A 140 -16.22 4.08 -36.30
CA ASP A 140 -15.51 5.04 -35.43
C ASP A 140 -14.17 5.51 -36.02
N ARG A 141 -14.19 6.00 -37.27
CA ARG A 141 -13.01 6.59 -37.94
C ARG A 141 -12.58 7.96 -37.35
N GLY A 142 -12.98 8.32 -36.13
CA GLY A 142 -12.96 9.71 -35.65
C GLY A 142 -12.30 10.01 -34.30
N ARG A 143 -12.17 9.05 -33.38
CA ARG A 143 -11.64 9.35 -32.03
C ARG A 143 -10.13 9.21 -31.97
N ARG A 144 -9.43 10.32 -32.24
CA ARG A 144 -8.02 10.47 -31.85
C ARG A 144 -7.94 10.67 -30.34
N ASP A 145 -7.17 9.84 -29.67
CA ASP A 145 -6.93 9.95 -28.23
C ASP A 145 -5.44 9.83 -27.91
N GLN A 146 -5.03 10.55 -26.87
CA GLN A 146 -3.69 10.55 -26.31
C GLN A 146 -3.81 10.64 -24.79
N HIS A 147 -3.17 9.71 -24.08
CA HIS A 147 -3.13 9.71 -22.63
C HIS A 147 -1.82 9.14 -22.10
N GLN A 148 -1.58 9.27 -20.80
CA GLN A 148 -0.45 8.62 -20.13
C GLN A 148 -0.62 7.09 -20.11
N LYS A 149 0.46 6.39 -19.74
CA LYS A 149 0.49 4.92 -19.66
C LYS A 149 -0.64 4.40 -18.76
N VAL A 150 -1.30 3.35 -19.23
CA VAL A 150 -2.28 2.59 -18.45
C VAL A 150 -1.69 1.25 -18.08
N HIS A 151 -1.91 0.83 -16.84
CA HIS A 151 -1.34 -0.37 -16.27
C HIS A 151 -2.41 -1.46 -16.17
N ARG A 152 -2.10 -2.64 -16.73
CA ARG A 152 -2.87 -3.85 -16.45
C ARG A 152 -2.60 -4.27 -15.01
N ILE A 153 -3.66 -4.45 -14.23
CA ILE A 153 -3.60 -4.93 -12.85
C ILE A 153 -4.34 -6.25 -12.72
N ARG A 154 -3.86 -7.12 -11.83
CA ARG A 154 -4.46 -8.43 -11.57
C ARG A 154 -4.21 -8.91 -10.15
N ARG A 155 -4.93 -9.95 -9.76
CA ARG A 155 -4.74 -10.66 -8.49
C ARG A 155 -3.25 -10.88 -8.18
N GLY A 156 -2.86 -10.52 -6.97
CA GLY A 156 -1.50 -10.63 -6.48
C GLY A 156 -0.64 -9.40 -6.73
N ASP A 157 -1.08 -8.39 -7.47
CA ASP A 157 -0.29 -7.16 -7.65
C ASP A 157 -0.28 -6.34 -6.34
N ILE A 158 0.93 -5.92 -5.93
CA ILE A 158 1.15 -4.80 -5.01
C ILE A 158 1.42 -3.58 -5.87
N ILE A 159 0.63 -2.53 -5.67
CA ILE A 159 0.68 -1.29 -6.45
C ILE A 159 0.99 -0.12 -5.52
N ALA A 160 1.93 0.71 -5.93
CA ALA A 160 2.44 1.87 -5.23
C ALA A 160 1.89 3.15 -5.89
N ILE A 161 1.12 3.92 -5.13
CA ILE A 161 0.49 5.17 -5.56
C ILE A 161 0.98 6.29 -4.63
N PRO A 162 1.84 7.21 -5.11
CA PRO A 162 2.29 8.36 -4.31
C PRO A 162 1.15 9.32 -3.98
N GLU A 163 1.30 10.05 -2.89
CA GLU A 163 0.40 11.15 -2.52
C GLU A 163 0.27 12.19 -3.64
N GLY A 164 -0.90 12.81 -3.76
CA GLY A 164 -1.17 13.84 -4.76
C GLY A 164 -1.31 13.33 -6.20
N THR A 165 -0.99 12.08 -6.50
CA THR A 165 -1.14 11.53 -7.86
C THR A 165 -2.61 11.18 -8.16
N VAL A 166 -3.13 11.69 -9.28
CA VAL A 166 -4.49 11.37 -9.72
C VAL A 166 -4.51 9.96 -10.29
N HIS A 167 -5.39 9.10 -9.81
CA HIS A 167 -5.51 7.73 -10.28
C HIS A 167 -6.96 7.30 -10.43
N TRP A 168 -7.21 6.38 -11.36
CA TRP A 168 -8.53 5.78 -11.64
C TRP A 168 -8.36 4.31 -11.95
N CYS A 169 -9.41 3.51 -11.70
CA CYS A 169 -9.37 2.07 -11.91
C CYS A 169 -10.63 1.57 -12.62
N HIS A 170 -10.48 0.75 -13.65
CA HIS A 170 -11.58 0.12 -14.37
C HIS A 170 -11.51 -1.39 -14.26
N ASN A 171 -12.60 -2.04 -13.87
CA ASN A 171 -12.73 -3.49 -13.93
C ASN A 171 -13.22 -3.90 -15.31
N ASP A 172 -12.33 -4.39 -16.17
CA ASP A 172 -12.66 -4.98 -17.47
C ASP A 172 -12.71 -6.52 -17.45
N GLY A 173 -12.68 -7.11 -16.25
CA GLY A 173 -12.89 -8.53 -16.00
C GLY A 173 -14.36 -8.93 -15.90
N ASN A 174 -14.59 -10.24 -15.77
CA ASN A 174 -15.93 -10.82 -15.60
C ASN A 174 -16.30 -11.10 -14.13
N GLU A 175 -15.35 -10.92 -13.22
CA GLU A 175 -15.53 -11.11 -11.78
C GLU A 175 -15.37 -9.76 -11.06
N GLU A 176 -15.75 -9.69 -9.78
CA GLU A 176 -15.48 -8.51 -8.97
C GLU A 176 -13.97 -8.31 -8.80
N LEU A 177 -13.53 -7.06 -8.96
CA LEU A 177 -12.16 -6.61 -8.68
C LEU A 177 -12.13 -6.10 -7.24
N ILE A 178 -11.37 -6.79 -6.38
CA ILE A 178 -11.26 -6.47 -4.95
C ILE A 178 -9.85 -5.95 -4.67
N ALA A 179 -9.76 -4.72 -4.19
CA ALA A 179 -8.51 -4.04 -3.88
C ALA A 179 -8.49 -3.61 -2.40
N VAL A 180 -7.49 -4.09 -1.65
CA VAL A 180 -7.26 -3.74 -0.25
C VAL A 180 -6.07 -2.80 -0.17
N SER A 181 -6.26 -1.63 0.44
CA SER A 181 -5.29 -0.54 0.43
C SER A 181 -4.95 -0.09 1.84
N ILE A 182 -3.67 0.19 2.08
CA ILE A 182 -3.19 0.90 3.29
C ILE A 182 -2.59 2.23 2.86
N ILE A 183 -2.99 3.28 3.56
CA ILE A 183 -2.53 4.65 3.36
C ILE A 183 -1.70 5.07 4.58
N ASP A 184 -0.46 5.50 4.38
CA ASP A 184 0.43 5.93 5.46
C ASP A 184 0.21 7.42 5.79
N LEU A 185 -0.63 7.67 6.81
CA LEU A 185 -1.01 9.03 7.23
C LEU A 185 0.10 9.74 8.00
N ASN A 186 1.09 9.01 8.52
CA ASN A 186 2.24 9.58 9.23
C ASN A 186 3.45 9.79 8.32
N ASN A 187 3.28 9.56 7.02
CA ASN A 187 4.33 9.75 6.03
C ASN A 187 4.76 11.21 5.91
N GLN A 188 6.04 11.46 5.63
CA GLN A 188 6.56 12.82 5.45
C GLN A 188 5.94 13.56 4.24
N GLY A 189 5.43 12.82 3.24
CA GLY A 189 4.67 13.40 2.12
C GLY A 189 3.33 14.01 2.54
N ASN A 190 2.74 13.57 3.66
CA ASN A 190 1.48 14.11 4.18
C ASN A 190 1.73 15.31 5.10
N GLN A 191 1.69 16.52 4.54
CA GLN A 191 1.91 17.77 5.28
C GLN A 191 0.64 18.35 5.94
N LEU A 192 -0.48 17.62 5.94
CA LEU A 192 -1.75 18.11 6.46
C LEU A 192 -1.93 17.71 7.93
N ASP A 193 -2.61 16.60 8.17
CA ASP A 193 -2.77 15.95 9.48
C ASP A 193 -2.97 14.45 9.27
N GLN A 194 -3.02 13.69 10.36
CA GLN A 194 -3.19 12.23 10.34
C GLN A 194 -4.64 11.80 10.06
N ARG A 195 -5.23 12.32 8.99
CA ARG A 195 -6.55 11.92 8.49
C ARG A 195 -6.52 11.69 7.00
N LEU A 196 -7.23 10.66 6.55
CA LEU A 196 -7.38 10.40 5.13
C LEU A 196 -8.26 11.47 4.49
N ARG A 197 -7.71 12.13 3.47
CA ARG A 197 -8.44 13.05 2.60
C ARG A 197 -8.37 12.54 1.17
N ALA A 198 -9.53 12.23 0.62
CA ALA A 198 -9.68 11.95 -0.80
C ALA A 198 -10.25 13.17 -1.52
N PHE A 199 -9.59 13.53 -2.62
CA PHE A 199 -9.96 14.63 -3.49
C PHE A 199 -10.37 14.06 -4.84
N PHE A 200 -11.68 13.98 -5.05
CA PHE A 200 -12.23 13.45 -6.30
C PHE A 200 -12.18 14.53 -7.39
N VAL A 201 -11.72 14.14 -8.57
CA VAL A 201 -11.73 14.98 -9.78
C VAL A 201 -13.05 14.82 -10.55
N ALA A 202 -13.79 13.74 -10.29
CA ALA A 202 -15.12 13.50 -10.82
C ALA A 202 -16.01 12.75 -9.82
N GLY A 203 -17.32 12.87 -9.99
CA GLY A 203 -18.30 12.18 -9.13
C GLY A 203 -18.69 12.98 -7.89
N GLY A 204 -18.95 12.27 -6.80
CA GLY A 204 -19.41 12.86 -5.53
C GLY A 204 -20.84 12.46 -5.19
N PHE A 205 -21.20 12.54 -3.91
CA PHE A 205 -22.58 12.29 -3.47
C PHE A 205 -23.38 13.59 -3.38
N GLY A 206 -24.64 13.55 -3.83
CA GLY A 206 -25.59 14.65 -3.65
C GLY A 206 -25.98 14.89 -2.18
N GLY A 207 -26.91 15.82 -1.96
CA GLY A 207 -27.31 16.31 -0.62
C GLY A 207 -27.73 15.25 0.40
N GLN A 208 -28.17 14.05 -0.02
CA GLN A 208 -28.49 12.93 0.89
C GLN A 208 -27.23 12.21 1.41
N GLY A 209 -26.16 12.10 0.63
CA GLY A 209 -24.86 11.54 1.10
C GLY A 209 -24.12 12.45 2.08
N ARG A 210 -24.39 13.77 2.03
CA ARG A 210 -23.93 14.73 3.05
C ARG A 210 -24.47 14.43 4.45
N GLN A 211 -25.63 13.78 4.59
CA GLN A 211 -26.19 13.40 5.89
C GLN A 211 -25.54 12.14 6.48
N GLN A 212 -25.08 11.22 5.64
CA GLN A 212 -24.31 10.04 6.06
C GLN A 212 -22.88 10.43 6.46
N GLY A 213 -22.25 11.39 5.74
CA GLY A 213 -20.99 12.02 6.17
C GLY A 213 -21.11 12.90 7.43
N ARG A 214 -22.28 13.49 7.71
CA ARG A 214 -22.51 14.31 8.91
C ARG A 214 -22.81 13.53 10.19
N ARG A 215 -23.17 12.24 10.10
CA ARG A 215 -23.20 11.33 11.26
C ARG A 215 -21.81 10.71 11.47
N GLY A 216 -20.79 11.55 11.67
CA GLY A 216 -19.44 11.13 12.07
C GLY A 216 -18.47 10.72 10.95
N GLY A 217 -18.82 10.82 9.66
CA GLY A 217 -17.99 10.35 8.55
C GLY A 217 -16.88 11.33 8.14
N ARG A 218 -15.62 10.98 8.47
CA ARG A 218 -14.40 11.76 8.16
C ARG A 218 -13.95 11.70 6.70
N TYR A 219 -14.48 10.77 5.91
CA TYR A 219 -14.14 10.60 4.49
C TYR A 219 -15.07 11.44 3.59
N SER A 220 -14.59 12.60 3.17
CA SER A 220 -15.37 13.54 2.34
C SER A 220 -15.32 13.17 0.87
N ILE A 221 -16.47 12.81 0.32
CA ILE A 221 -16.61 12.41 -1.08
C ILE A 221 -17.23 13.56 -1.87
N GLN A 222 -16.40 14.57 -2.17
CA GLN A 222 -16.79 15.75 -2.94
C GLN A 222 -15.81 15.96 -4.10
N ASN A 223 -16.38 16.32 -5.24
CA ASN A 223 -15.65 16.72 -6.42
C ASN A 223 -15.05 18.13 -6.21
N ILE A 224 -13.74 18.27 -6.44
CA ILE A 224 -13.02 19.54 -6.26
C ILE A 224 -13.57 20.68 -7.13
N PHE A 225 -14.14 20.38 -8.30
CA PHE A 225 -14.67 21.39 -9.20
C PHE A 225 -15.88 22.12 -8.63
N GLN A 226 -16.62 21.47 -7.73
CA GLN A 226 -17.89 21.98 -7.18
C GLN A 226 -17.77 23.35 -6.52
N ALA A 227 -16.61 23.66 -5.93
CA ALA A 227 -16.42 24.88 -5.14
C ALA A 227 -15.83 26.04 -5.94
N PHE A 228 -15.35 25.81 -7.17
CA PHE A 228 -14.82 26.88 -8.01
C PHE A 228 -15.93 27.72 -8.63
N ASP A 229 -15.60 28.97 -8.96
CA ASP A 229 -16.48 29.80 -9.77
C ASP A 229 -16.62 29.21 -11.19
N THR A 230 -17.87 29.09 -11.65
CA THR A 230 -18.18 28.44 -12.93
C THR A 230 -17.64 29.23 -14.13
N GLU A 231 -17.67 30.57 -14.06
CA GLU A 231 -17.18 31.43 -15.13
C GLU A 231 -15.65 31.36 -15.21
N LEU A 232 -14.97 31.42 -14.07
CA LEU A 232 -13.52 31.23 -13.98
C LEU A 232 -13.08 29.87 -14.52
N LEU A 233 -13.82 28.78 -14.21
CA LEU A 233 -13.54 27.46 -14.78
C LEU A 233 -13.72 27.44 -16.30
N ALA A 234 -14.83 28.00 -16.79
CA ALA A 234 -15.11 28.06 -18.21
C ALA A 234 -14.03 28.84 -18.98
N GLU A 235 -13.59 29.96 -18.42
CA GLU A 235 -12.47 30.76 -18.93
C GLU A 235 -11.14 29.97 -18.90
N SER A 236 -10.82 29.35 -17.77
CA SER A 236 -9.57 28.59 -17.57
C SER A 236 -9.40 27.45 -18.58
N TYR A 237 -10.48 26.73 -18.88
CA TYR A 237 -10.48 25.67 -19.87
C TYR A 237 -10.76 26.16 -21.31
N ASN A 238 -11.10 27.44 -21.48
CA ASN A 238 -11.57 28.03 -22.73
C ASN A 238 -12.72 27.22 -23.36
N VAL A 239 -13.76 26.95 -22.56
CA VAL A 239 -14.94 26.15 -22.93
C VAL A 239 -16.24 26.91 -22.63
N PRO A 240 -17.37 26.55 -23.27
CA PRO A 240 -18.67 27.06 -22.88
C PRO A 240 -19.00 26.75 -21.41
N MET A 241 -19.69 27.67 -20.72
CA MET A 241 -20.10 27.51 -19.32
C MET A 241 -20.83 26.19 -19.04
N GLN A 242 -21.57 25.64 -20.00
CA GLN A 242 -22.28 24.38 -19.85
C GLN A 242 -21.33 23.19 -19.63
N ILE A 243 -20.11 23.25 -20.17
CA ILE A 243 -19.08 22.22 -19.94
C ILE A 243 -18.52 22.35 -18.52
N ALA A 244 -18.21 23.58 -18.07
CA ALA A 244 -17.80 23.82 -16.69
C ALA A 244 -18.88 23.36 -15.68
N GLN A 245 -20.15 23.64 -15.95
CA GLN A 245 -21.28 23.15 -15.14
C GLN A 245 -21.34 21.62 -15.08
N ARG A 246 -20.99 20.91 -16.16
CA ARG A 246 -20.89 19.44 -16.15
C ARG A 246 -19.74 18.94 -15.30
N LEU A 247 -18.59 19.61 -15.31
CA LEU A 247 -17.48 19.28 -14.40
C LEU A 247 -17.89 19.42 -12.93
N GLN A 248 -18.77 20.37 -12.62
CA GLN A 248 -19.27 20.62 -11.27
C GLN A 248 -20.48 19.74 -10.88
N GLN A 249 -21.06 19.01 -11.84
CA GLN A 249 -22.30 18.30 -11.63
C GLN A 249 -22.09 17.10 -10.70
N GLN A 250 -22.83 17.11 -9.58
CA GLN A 250 -22.98 15.92 -8.76
C GLN A 250 -24.10 15.03 -9.32
N ASN A 251 -23.90 13.73 -9.23
CA ASN A 251 -24.93 12.75 -9.50
C ASN A 251 -25.02 11.80 -8.29
N ASN A 252 -26.10 11.02 -8.20
CA ASN A 252 -26.23 10.05 -7.11
C ASN A 252 -25.56 8.70 -7.44
N ARG A 253 -24.61 8.67 -8.38
CA ARG A 253 -23.92 7.45 -8.81
C ARG A 253 -22.69 7.13 -7.94
N GLY A 254 -22.26 8.08 -7.11
CA GLY A 254 -21.17 7.88 -6.16
C GLY A 254 -19.78 8.05 -6.78
N ILE A 255 -18.84 7.20 -6.37
CA ILE A 255 -17.42 7.23 -6.79
C ILE A 255 -17.01 6.06 -7.66
N MET A 256 -17.89 5.07 -7.80
CA MET A 256 -17.75 3.99 -8.77
C MET A 256 -18.97 4.00 -9.66
N ILE A 257 -18.78 4.09 -10.97
CA ILE A 257 -19.87 4.13 -11.94
C ILE A 257 -19.87 2.89 -12.82
N ASP A 258 -21.03 2.51 -13.34
CA ASP A 258 -21.11 1.49 -14.40
C ASP A 258 -20.82 2.15 -15.75
N VAL A 259 -19.85 1.62 -16.49
CA VAL A 259 -19.46 2.15 -17.79
C VAL A 259 -20.37 1.55 -18.86
N GLY A 260 -21.58 2.09 -19.06
CA GLY A 260 -22.61 1.44 -19.90
C GLY A 260 -22.17 0.81 -21.23
N GLU A 261 -21.24 1.42 -21.97
CA GLU A 261 -20.49 0.77 -23.06
C GLU A 261 -19.05 0.48 -22.64
N LYS A 262 -18.47 -0.64 -23.09
CA LYS A 262 -17.08 -1.04 -22.78
C LYS A 262 -16.11 0.15 -22.89
N LEU A 263 -15.36 0.41 -21.82
CA LEU A 263 -14.37 1.48 -21.78
C LEU A 263 -13.33 1.26 -22.89
N ARG A 264 -13.17 2.26 -23.76
CA ARG A 264 -12.16 2.24 -24.82
C ARG A 264 -10.95 3.05 -24.34
N VAL A 265 -9.81 2.38 -24.28
CA VAL A 265 -8.53 2.96 -23.86
C VAL A 265 -7.49 2.57 -24.90
N VAL A 266 -6.59 3.47 -25.26
CA VAL A 266 -5.44 3.13 -26.11
C VAL A 266 -4.46 2.34 -25.25
N ALA A 267 -4.31 1.05 -25.46
CA ALA A 267 -3.33 0.23 -24.75
C ALA A 267 -2.73 -0.83 -25.69
N PRO A 268 -1.47 -1.27 -25.49
CA PRO A 268 -0.90 -2.38 -26.25
C PRO A 268 -1.75 -3.65 -26.15
N GLU A 269 -1.73 -4.48 -27.19
CA GLU A 269 -2.30 -5.84 -27.14
C GLU A 269 -1.50 -6.70 -26.15
N GLU A 270 -2.22 -7.48 -25.34
CA GLU A 270 -1.64 -8.30 -24.28
C GLU A 270 -1.02 -9.58 -24.83
N ASP A 271 0.26 -9.76 -24.55
CA ASP A 271 0.85 -11.08 -24.34
C ASP A 271 1.46 -11.07 -22.93
N GLU A 272 0.78 -11.67 -21.95
CA GLU A 272 1.16 -11.61 -20.52
C GLU A 272 2.60 -12.08 -20.26
N GLU A 273 3.06 -13.10 -21.00
CA GLU A 273 4.42 -13.63 -20.90
C GLU A 273 5.47 -12.66 -21.46
N TYR A 274 5.12 -11.93 -22.53
CA TYR A 274 5.98 -10.91 -23.11
C TYR A 274 6.06 -9.66 -22.22
N ASP A 275 4.96 -9.20 -21.62
CA ASP A 275 4.96 -7.97 -20.80
C ASP A 275 5.84 -8.10 -19.54
N GLU A 276 5.84 -9.27 -18.89
CA GLU A 276 6.76 -9.54 -17.78
C GLU A 276 8.24 -9.49 -18.23
N GLU A 277 8.56 -10.14 -19.35
CA GLU A 277 9.92 -10.14 -19.92
C GLU A 277 10.36 -8.72 -20.35
N TYR A 278 9.44 -7.94 -20.96
CA TYR A 278 9.71 -6.56 -21.36
C TYR A 278 9.95 -5.62 -20.17
N GLU A 279 9.17 -5.73 -19.09
CA GLU A 279 9.38 -4.95 -17.87
C GLU A 279 10.72 -5.31 -17.21
N GLU A 280 11.07 -6.59 -17.14
CA GLU A 280 12.37 -7.07 -16.65
C GLU A 280 13.55 -6.53 -17.50
N GLU A 281 13.43 -6.55 -18.83
CA GLU A 281 14.45 -5.98 -19.73
C GLU A 281 14.64 -4.47 -19.52
N GLN A 282 13.56 -3.71 -19.36
CA GLN A 282 13.62 -2.27 -19.11
C GLN A 282 14.33 -1.97 -17.79
N GLU A 283 14.05 -2.76 -16.75
CA GLU A 283 14.75 -2.66 -15.47
C GLU A 283 16.23 -3.02 -15.57
N GLU A 284 16.58 -4.10 -16.27
CA GLU A 284 17.99 -4.46 -16.50
C GLU A 284 18.74 -3.33 -17.21
N ARG A 285 18.13 -2.72 -18.24
CA ARG A 285 18.70 -1.57 -18.93
C ARG A 285 18.91 -0.39 -17.97
N MET A 286 17.96 -0.13 -17.08
CA MET A 286 18.09 0.91 -16.05
C MET A 286 19.18 0.58 -15.02
N ARG A 287 19.27 -0.68 -14.54
CA ARG A 287 20.29 -1.15 -13.60
C ARG A 287 21.70 -1.06 -14.20
N ARG A 288 21.87 -1.47 -15.48
CA ARG A 288 23.14 -1.36 -16.20
C ARG A 288 23.59 0.10 -16.38
N ARG A 289 22.65 1.02 -16.63
CA ARG A 289 22.92 2.46 -16.70
C ARG A 289 23.31 3.07 -15.35
N ARG A 290 22.76 2.59 -14.22
CA ARG A 290 23.17 2.98 -12.85
C ARG A 290 24.57 2.48 -12.45
N GLY A 291 25.07 1.41 -13.06
CA GLY A 291 26.37 0.80 -12.73
C GLY A 291 27.60 1.49 -13.34
N GLN A 292 27.45 2.42 -14.29
CA GLN A 292 28.57 3.20 -14.83
C GLN A 292 28.79 4.45 -13.97
N GLY A 293 29.77 4.37 -13.07
CA GLY A 293 30.16 5.45 -12.16
C GLY A 293 30.50 6.75 -12.87
N GLY A 294 29.59 7.72 -12.80
CA GLY A 294 29.79 9.10 -13.20
C GLY A 294 29.20 10.02 -12.14
N ARG A 295 30.03 10.91 -11.61
CA ARG A 295 29.74 11.97 -10.63
C ARG A 295 28.39 12.65 -10.91
N TRP A 296 27.45 12.48 -9.98
CA TRP A 296 26.10 13.05 -9.99
C TRP A 296 26.14 14.57 -10.20
N SER A 297 25.80 15.01 -11.42
CA SER A 297 25.46 16.41 -11.71
C SER A 297 23.95 16.48 -11.93
N LEU A 298 23.29 17.21 -11.05
CA LEU A 298 21.85 17.49 -10.95
C LEU A 298 21.34 18.40 -12.10
N ALA A 299 21.72 18.14 -13.35
CA ALA A 299 21.48 19.08 -14.46
C ALA A 299 21.27 18.39 -15.82
N SER A 300 20.23 17.57 -15.93
CA SER A 300 19.68 17.17 -17.23
C SER A 300 18.16 17.00 -17.05
N GLU A 301 17.42 18.05 -17.39
CA GLU A 301 15.95 18.15 -17.23
C GLU A 301 15.22 17.03 -18.00
N ASN A 302 15.72 16.60 -19.16
CA ASN A 302 15.09 15.53 -19.95
C ASN A 302 15.30 14.10 -19.37
N TRP A 303 16.24 13.91 -18.45
CA TRP A 303 16.58 12.56 -17.92
C TRP A 303 15.76 12.20 -16.68
N PHE A 304 15.35 13.19 -15.87
CA PHE A 304 14.43 12.97 -14.76
C PHE A 304 13.00 12.70 -15.25
N ASP A 305 12.57 13.38 -16.31
CA ASP A 305 11.24 13.20 -16.90
C ASP A 305 11.05 11.77 -17.43
N GLU A 306 11.95 11.25 -18.27
CA GLU A 306 11.79 9.88 -18.81
C GLU A 306 11.84 8.77 -17.73
N MET A 307 12.63 8.95 -16.65
CA MET A 307 12.74 7.95 -15.58
C MET A 307 11.57 7.97 -14.59
N PHE A 308 11.02 9.15 -14.28
CA PHE A 308 9.88 9.26 -13.38
C PHE A 308 8.58 8.82 -14.08
N CYS A 309 8.39 9.24 -15.34
CA CYS A 309 7.18 8.95 -16.12
C CYS A 309 7.03 7.47 -16.52
N THR A 310 8.11 6.69 -16.47
CA THR A 310 8.10 5.25 -16.79
C THR A 310 8.41 4.37 -15.58
N MET A 311 8.42 4.95 -14.37
CA MET A 311 8.74 4.22 -13.16
C MET A 311 7.80 3.04 -12.95
N ARG A 312 8.36 1.90 -12.53
CA ARG A 312 7.56 0.72 -12.19
C ARG A 312 6.80 0.99 -10.90
N ILE A 313 5.49 0.80 -10.96
CA ILE A 313 4.57 1.05 -9.85
C ILE A 313 4.01 -0.22 -9.21
N LYS A 314 4.23 -1.39 -9.83
CA LYS A 314 3.61 -2.64 -9.37
C LYS A 314 4.57 -3.82 -9.41
N GLN A 315 4.36 -4.76 -8.49
CA GLN A 315 5.05 -6.04 -8.43
C GLN A 315 4.05 -7.13 -8.01
N ASN A 316 4.00 -8.24 -8.73
CA ASN A 316 3.12 -9.35 -8.36
C ASN A 316 3.76 -10.19 -7.26
N VAL A 317 3.05 -10.36 -6.15
CA VAL A 317 3.52 -11.10 -4.96
C VAL A 317 2.99 -12.51 -4.85
N ASP A 318 2.13 -12.94 -5.78
CA ASP A 318 1.63 -14.31 -5.78
C ASP A 318 2.52 -15.26 -6.59
N ILE A 319 3.42 -14.75 -7.44
CA ILE A 319 4.39 -15.52 -8.22
C ILE A 319 5.21 -16.43 -7.29
N ARG A 320 5.09 -17.75 -7.49
CA ARG A 320 5.68 -18.76 -6.60
C ARG A 320 7.20 -18.88 -6.76
N ARG A 321 7.71 -18.69 -7.98
CA ARG A 321 9.14 -18.78 -8.30
C ARG A 321 9.96 -17.65 -7.68
N GLU A 322 9.31 -16.56 -7.28
CA GLU A 322 9.93 -15.36 -6.70
C GLU A 322 9.94 -15.35 -5.15
N ALA A 323 9.60 -16.48 -4.53
CA ALA A 323 9.66 -16.68 -3.07
C ALA A 323 11.03 -16.30 -2.50
N ASP A 324 11.09 -15.25 -1.68
CA ASP A 324 12.31 -14.87 -0.95
C ASP A 324 12.68 -15.92 0.09
N VAL A 325 11.66 -16.51 0.73
CA VAL A 325 11.84 -17.61 1.68
C VAL A 325 10.81 -18.69 1.40
N PHE A 326 11.30 -19.91 1.24
CA PHE A 326 10.49 -21.08 0.96
C PHE A 326 10.89 -22.26 1.85
N SER A 327 9.89 -22.94 2.40
CA SER A 327 10.03 -24.20 3.12
C SER A 327 8.94 -25.16 2.68
N ARG A 328 9.34 -26.31 2.13
CA ARG A 328 8.40 -27.36 1.69
C ARG A 328 7.46 -27.86 2.79
N GLN A 329 7.86 -27.71 4.06
CA GLN A 329 7.13 -28.21 5.22
C GLN A 329 6.42 -27.12 6.02
N ALA A 330 6.66 -25.85 5.72
CA ALA A 330 6.11 -24.75 6.51
C ALA A 330 5.37 -23.70 5.68
N GLY A 331 5.83 -23.38 4.46
CA GLY A 331 5.19 -22.34 3.66
C GLY A 331 6.14 -21.53 2.79
N ARG A 332 5.69 -20.34 2.39
CA ARG A 332 6.46 -19.38 1.60
C ARG A 332 6.14 -17.94 2.00
N VAL A 333 7.09 -17.05 1.75
CA VAL A 333 6.96 -15.61 1.92
C VAL A 333 7.58 -14.88 0.72
N ASN A 334 6.86 -13.88 0.23
CA ASN A 334 7.24 -12.93 -0.82
C ASN A 334 7.20 -11.51 -0.23
N VAL A 335 8.32 -10.80 -0.23
CA VAL A 335 8.44 -9.41 0.23
C VAL A 335 8.62 -8.51 -1.00
N VAL A 336 7.92 -7.37 -1.01
CA VAL A 336 8.14 -6.28 -1.97
C VAL A 336 8.56 -5.06 -1.19
N ASP A 337 9.83 -4.70 -1.37
CA ASP A 337 10.50 -3.58 -0.72
C ASP A 337 11.14 -2.68 -1.78
N MET A 338 11.92 -1.67 -1.37
CA MET A 338 12.57 -0.75 -2.32
C MET A 338 13.54 -1.41 -3.31
N HIS A 339 13.96 -2.67 -3.10
CA HIS A 339 14.86 -3.37 -4.01
C HIS A 339 14.08 -4.02 -5.16
N LYS A 340 12.87 -4.53 -4.90
CA LYS A 340 11.98 -5.09 -5.92
C LYS A 340 11.12 -4.04 -6.62
N LEU A 341 10.71 -3.00 -5.89
CA LEU A 341 9.85 -1.94 -6.42
C LEU A 341 10.43 -0.57 -6.01
N PRO A 342 11.29 0.05 -6.84
CA PRO A 342 12.09 1.22 -6.44
C PRO A 342 11.33 2.44 -5.93
N ILE A 343 10.11 2.68 -6.43
CA ILE A 343 9.21 3.77 -5.95
C ILE A 343 8.93 3.68 -4.44
N LEU A 344 9.03 2.48 -3.86
CA LEU A 344 8.83 2.28 -2.43
C LEU A 344 9.88 2.97 -1.57
N ARG A 345 11.05 3.32 -2.13
CA ARG A 345 12.04 4.14 -1.42
C ARG A 345 11.46 5.50 -1.05
N ASP A 346 10.73 6.12 -1.97
CA ASP A 346 10.22 7.47 -1.79
C ASP A 346 8.95 7.46 -0.93
N MET A 347 8.15 6.40 -1.04
CA MET A 347 6.94 6.21 -0.21
C MET A 347 7.25 5.72 1.20
N ASP A 348 8.45 5.22 1.48
CA ASP A 348 8.86 4.56 2.72
C ASP A 348 7.91 3.45 3.21
N MET A 349 7.39 2.63 2.29
CA MET A 349 6.48 1.52 2.60
C MET A 349 6.95 0.21 1.97
N SER A 350 6.49 -0.94 2.48
CA SER A 350 6.70 -2.24 1.85
C SER A 350 5.53 -3.19 2.11
N ALA A 351 5.53 -4.33 1.43
CA ALA A 351 4.52 -5.36 1.61
C ALA A 351 5.12 -6.77 1.72
N GLU A 352 4.44 -7.68 2.40
CA GLU A 352 4.81 -9.09 2.53
C GLU A 352 3.59 -9.98 2.33
N ARG A 353 3.66 -10.88 1.35
CA ARG A 353 2.68 -11.93 1.09
C ARG A 353 3.16 -13.24 1.66
N GLY A 354 2.41 -13.80 2.61
CA GLY A 354 2.75 -15.05 3.27
C GLY A 354 1.72 -16.15 3.05
N ARG A 355 2.21 -17.39 3.00
CA ARG A 355 1.38 -18.60 3.01
C ARG A 355 2.03 -19.65 3.91
N LEU A 356 1.35 -20.01 4.99
CA LEU A 356 1.72 -21.13 5.86
C LEU A 356 0.90 -22.36 5.50
N LEU A 357 1.57 -23.52 5.50
CA LEU A 357 0.93 -24.82 5.45
C LEU A 357 0.19 -25.11 6.76
N PRO A 358 -0.74 -26.08 6.78
CA PRO A 358 -1.46 -26.46 7.98
C PRO A 358 -0.54 -26.67 9.19
N ASN A 359 -0.90 -26.06 10.32
CA ASN A 359 -0.19 -26.17 11.60
C ASN A 359 1.28 -25.67 11.59
N ALA A 360 1.74 -25.05 10.50
CA ALA A 360 3.06 -24.42 10.46
C ALA A 360 3.05 -23.11 11.26
N LEU A 361 4.24 -22.69 11.72
CA LEU A 361 4.38 -21.45 12.46
C LEU A 361 5.20 -20.42 11.68
N TYR A 362 4.79 -19.17 11.81
CA TYR A 362 5.69 -18.04 11.67
C TYR A 362 6.38 -17.84 13.02
N THR A 363 7.72 -17.87 13.04
CA THR A 363 8.51 -17.81 14.28
C THR A 363 8.08 -16.66 15.20
N PRO A 364 8.22 -16.81 16.54
CA PRO A 364 8.22 -15.64 17.40
C PRO A 364 9.29 -14.64 16.94
N HIS A 365 8.93 -13.37 16.83
CA HIS A 365 9.83 -12.30 16.37
C HIS A 365 9.25 -10.91 16.70
N TRP A 366 10.05 -9.87 16.57
CA TRP A 366 9.56 -8.48 16.52
C TRP A 366 10.04 -7.77 15.26
N SER A 367 9.33 -6.71 14.87
CA SER A 367 9.77 -5.79 13.84
C SER A 367 10.69 -4.71 14.41
N MET A 368 11.77 -4.38 13.71
CA MET A 368 12.74 -3.37 14.13
C MET A 368 12.55 -2.01 13.47
N THR A 369 11.92 -1.96 12.29
CA THR A 369 11.85 -0.74 11.47
C THR A 369 10.44 -0.33 11.09
N ASP A 370 9.42 -1.17 11.34
CA ASP A 370 8.07 -0.95 10.83
C ASP A 370 6.96 -1.36 11.82
N HIS A 371 5.81 -0.68 11.71
CA HIS A 371 4.51 -1.23 12.10
C HIS A 371 4.03 -2.16 10.99
N ARG A 372 3.21 -3.16 11.35
CA ARG A 372 2.67 -4.14 10.40
C ARG A 372 1.17 -4.19 10.44
N ILE A 373 0.56 -3.99 9.29
CA ILE A 373 -0.87 -4.09 9.11
C ILE A 373 -1.15 -5.40 8.39
N VAL A 374 -1.67 -6.37 9.12
CA VAL A 374 -1.92 -7.73 8.61
C VAL A 374 -3.36 -7.84 8.16
N TYR A 375 -3.59 -8.26 6.92
CA TYR A 375 -4.91 -8.61 6.37
C TYR A 375 -4.92 -10.08 5.96
N VAL A 376 -5.89 -10.84 6.48
CA VAL A 376 -6.03 -12.27 6.22
C VAL A 376 -6.80 -12.48 4.93
N THR A 377 -6.16 -13.11 3.94
CA THR A 377 -6.74 -13.32 2.60
C THR A 377 -7.32 -14.72 2.42
N ARG A 378 -6.90 -15.70 3.24
CA ARG A 378 -7.50 -17.05 3.26
C ARG A 378 -7.13 -17.82 4.52
N GLY A 379 -8.05 -18.67 4.96
CA GLY A 379 -7.81 -19.62 6.04
C GLY A 379 -7.79 -18.93 7.40
N GLU A 380 -7.06 -19.50 8.34
CA GLU A 380 -7.06 -19.03 9.73
C GLU A 380 -5.70 -19.23 10.41
N ALA A 381 -5.43 -18.41 11.42
CA ALA A 381 -4.27 -18.57 12.28
C ALA A 381 -4.60 -18.22 13.73
N HIS A 382 -3.94 -18.89 14.66
CA HIS A 382 -3.83 -18.45 16.04
C HIS A 382 -2.62 -17.53 16.16
N VAL A 383 -2.85 -16.29 16.57
CA VAL A 383 -1.82 -15.24 16.64
C VAL A 383 -1.74 -14.73 18.08
N GLN A 384 -0.51 -14.53 18.56
CA GLN A 384 -0.23 -13.84 19.81
C GLN A 384 0.63 -12.61 19.57
N ILE A 385 0.36 -11.52 20.31
CA ILE A 385 1.16 -10.29 20.29
C ILE A 385 1.43 -9.85 21.73
N VAL A 386 2.70 -9.61 22.05
CA VAL A 386 3.19 -9.25 23.37
C VAL A 386 3.80 -7.85 23.34
N GLY A 387 3.35 -6.99 24.26
CA GLY A 387 3.84 -5.63 24.43
C GLY A 387 5.10 -5.52 25.29
N GLN A 388 5.58 -4.28 25.47
CA GLN A 388 6.82 -3.97 26.19
C GLN A 388 6.85 -4.41 27.66
N ASP A 389 5.69 -4.52 28.30
CA ASP A 389 5.52 -4.95 29.68
C ASP A 389 5.42 -6.48 29.83
N GLY A 390 5.58 -7.21 28.71
CA GLY A 390 5.45 -8.66 28.66
C GLY A 390 4.00 -9.14 28.69
N GLN A 391 3.01 -8.24 28.66
CA GLN A 391 1.61 -8.65 28.59
C GLN A 391 1.22 -9.08 27.19
N ASN A 392 0.44 -10.15 27.12
CA ASN A 392 -0.18 -10.59 25.90
C ASN A 392 -1.39 -9.68 25.59
N VAL A 393 -1.21 -8.76 24.63
CA VAL A 393 -2.21 -7.76 24.24
C VAL A 393 -3.12 -8.25 23.12
N PHE A 394 -2.83 -9.41 22.53
CA PHE A 394 -3.61 -10.03 21.47
C PHE A 394 -3.45 -11.56 21.54
N ASP A 395 -4.52 -12.30 21.77
CA ASP A 395 -4.53 -13.76 21.74
C ASP A 395 -5.80 -14.24 21.07
N GLU A 396 -5.81 -14.24 19.74
CA GLU A 396 -7.02 -14.49 18.97
C GLU A 396 -6.77 -15.47 17.81
N ARG A 397 -7.85 -16.18 17.43
CA ARG A 397 -7.92 -16.84 16.13
C ARG A 397 -8.41 -15.82 15.11
N VAL A 398 -7.60 -15.57 14.10
CA VAL A 398 -7.93 -14.68 12.98
C VAL A 398 -8.33 -15.49 11.76
N SER A 399 -9.26 -14.97 10.98
CA SER A 399 -9.79 -15.62 9.78
C SER A 399 -9.86 -14.64 8.61
N GLU A 400 -10.18 -15.14 7.43
CA GLU A 400 -10.36 -14.36 6.20
C GLU A 400 -11.16 -13.06 6.40
N GLY A 401 -10.66 -11.98 5.80
CA GLY A 401 -11.22 -10.62 5.89
C GLY A 401 -10.80 -9.84 7.13
N SER A 402 -10.27 -10.48 8.17
CA SER A 402 -9.79 -9.79 9.37
C SER A 402 -8.54 -8.95 9.10
N MET A 403 -8.48 -7.77 9.72
CA MET A 403 -7.30 -6.91 9.76
C MET A 403 -6.87 -6.63 11.20
N PHE A 404 -5.57 -6.53 11.45
CA PHE A 404 -5.03 -6.10 12.75
C PHE A 404 -3.63 -5.50 12.59
N VAL A 405 -3.21 -4.72 13.59
CA VAL A 405 -1.89 -4.09 13.62
C VAL A 405 -0.97 -4.80 14.60
N ILE A 406 0.29 -4.99 14.20
CA ILE A 406 1.40 -5.38 15.09
C ILE A 406 2.34 -4.17 15.14
N PRO A 407 2.37 -3.42 16.26
CA PRO A 407 3.25 -2.27 16.37
C PRO A 407 4.73 -2.66 16.33
N GLN A 408 5.59 -1.70 15.94
CA GLN A 408 7.04 -1.88 16.00
C GLN A 408 7.48 -2.35 17.40
N PHE A 409 8.46 -3.27 17.46
CA PHE A 409 8.98 -3.92 18.66
C PHE A 409 8.01 -4.83 19.44
N TYR A 410 6.72 -4.87 19.14
CA TYR A 410 5.83 -5.87 19.75
C TYR A 410 6.22 -7.26 19.22
N ALA A 411 6.37 -8.21 20.14
CA ALA A 411 6.74 -9.57 19.78
C ALA A 411 5.49 -10.33 19.34
N THR A 412 5.57 -11.03 18.21
CA THR A 412 4.45 -11.77 17.66
C THR A 412 4.85 -13.20 17.28
N VAL A 413 3.91 -14.13 17.41
CA VAL A 413 3.99 -15.49 16.88
C VAL A 413 2.66 -15.85 16.22
N SER A 414 2.72 -16.64 15.16
CA SER A 414 1.52 -17.09 14.45
C SER A 414 1.60 -18.57 14.13
N ARG A 415 0.50 -19.30 14.33
CA ARG A 415 0.35 -20.71 13.93
C ARG A 415 -0.85 -20.82 13.01
N ALA A 416 -0.64 -21.36 11.82
CA ALA A 416 -1.72 -21.64 10.89
C ALA A 416 -2.67 -22.70 11.45
N GLY A 417 -3.97 -22.57 11.18
CA GLY A 417 -4.95 -23.62 11.45
C GLY A 417 -4.85 -24.79 10.48
N ASP A 418 -5.84 -25.68 10.51
CA ASP A 418 -5.82 -26.93 9.74
C ASP A 418 -5.99 -26.71 8.23
N GLY A 419 -6.64 -25.61 7.84
CA GLY A 419 -6.76 -25.20 6.43
C GLY A 419 -5.54 -24.46 5.87
N GLY A 420 -4.50 -24.23 6.69
CA GLY A 420 -3.41 -23.30 6.37
C GLY A 420 -3.81 -21.83 6.58
N PHE A 421 -2.88 -20.93 6.29
CA PHE A 421 -3.04 -19.49 6.53
C PHE A 421 -2.39 -18.68 5.41
N GLU A 422 -3.14 -17.77 4.81
CA GLU A 422 -2.65 -16.84 3.80
C GLU A 422 -2.99 -15.41 4.20
N TRP A 423 -2.00 -14.52 4.09
CA TRP A 423 -2.14 -13.13 4.47
C TRP A 423 -1.30 -12.21 3.58
N ILE A 424 -1.64 -10.93 3.60
CA ILE A 424 -0.79 -9.84 3.15
C ILE A 424 -0.49 -8.95 4.36
N THR A 425 0.73 -8.44 4.45
CA THR A 425 1.15 -7.48 5.48
C THR A 425 1.69 -6.24 4.80
N PHE A 426 1.12 -5.08 5.11
CA PHE A 426 1.68 -3.78 4.73
C PHE A 426 2.57 -3.28 5.87
N LYS A 427 3.67 -2.63 5.53
CA LYS A 427 4.70 -2.21 6.47
C LYS A 427 5.06 -0.76 6.24
N THR A 428 5.16 0.00 7.32
CA THR A 428 5.49 1.44 7.34
C THR A 428 7.00 1.69 7.25
N SER A 429 7.69 0.92 6.40
CA SER A 429 9.10 1.12 6.06
C SER A 429 9.40 0.47 4.72
N SER A 430 10.22 1.13 3.91
CA SER A 430 10.74 0.62 2.63
C SER A 430 11.79 -0.49 2.76
N GLN A 431 12.37 -0.67 3.96
CA GLN A 431 13.39 -1.67 4.25
C GLN A 431 13.03 -2.43 5.54
N PRO A 432 12.03 -3.33 5.47
CA PRO A 432 11.50 -3.97 6.67
C PRO A 432 12.51 -4.94 7.27
N MET A 433 12.84 -4.74 8.54
CA MET A 433 13.77 -5.60 9.30
C MET A 433 13.08 -6.21 10.51
N LYS A 434 13.43 -7.47 10.81
CA LYS A 434 12.87 -8.22 11.94
C LYS A 434 13.93 -9.04 12.65
N SER A 435 13.66 -9.34 13.91
CA SER A 435 14.52 -10.19 14.75
C SER A 435 13.78 -11.46 15.16
N PRO A 436 14.07 -12.61 14.51
CA PRO A 436 13.53 -13.90 14.90
C PRO A 436 14.01 -14.35 16.28
N LEU A 437 13.16 -15.04 17.01
CA LEU A 437 13.49 -15.70 18.29
C LEU A 437 13.68 -17.21 18.14
N ALA A 438 13.23 -17.84 17.05
CA ALA A 438 13.49 -19.25 16.76
C ALA A 438 13.94 -19.44 15.31
N GLY A 439 14.62 -20.56 15.04
CA GLY A 439 15.22 -20.86 13.73
C GLY A 439 16.69 -20.43 13.62
N TYR A 440 17.28 -20.63 12.42
CA TYR A 440 18.72 -20.46 12.22
C TYR A 440 19.21 -19.01 12.24
N THR A 441 18.31 -18.05 12.10
CA THR A 441 18.59 -16.60 12.24
C THR A 441 18.13 -16.03 13.58
N SER A 442 17.84 -16.87 14.56
CA SER A 442 17.31 -16.41 15.85
C SER A 442 18.32 -15.66 16.71
N VAL A 443 17.82 -14.75 17.54
CA VAL A 443 18.59 -14.05 18.57
C VAL A 443 19.32 -15.03 19.49
N PHE A 444 18.68 -16.14 19.89
CA PHE A 444 19.33 -17.15 20.73
C PHE A 444 20.55 -17.79 20.05
N ARG A 445 20.57 -17.93 18.72
CA ARG A 445 21.76 -18.42 18.01
C ARG A 445 22.94 -17.48 18.13
N ALA A 446 22.70 -16.17 18.15
CA ALA A 446 23.72 -15.14 18.29
C ALA A 446 24.22 -14.96 19.74
N LEU A 447 23.41 -15.29 20.75
CA LEU A 447 23.82 -15.16 22.16
C LEU A 447 24.86 -16.22 22.57
N PRO A 448 25.91 -15.88 23.33
CA PRO A 448 26.78 -16.87 23.95
C PRO A 448 25.99 -17.84 24.83
N LEU A 449 26.39 -19.11 24.86
CA LEU A 449 25.67 -20.15 25.62
C LEU A 449 25.55 -19.76 27.10
N GLU A 450 26.62 -19.21 27.68
CA GLU A 450 26.64 -18.78 29.08
C GLU A 450 25.68 -17.63 29.38
N VAL A 451 25.42 -16.73 28.41
CA VAL A 451 24.41 -15.68 28.60
C VAL A 451 23.03 -16.31 28.76
N ILE A 452 22.72 -17.35 27.98
CA ILE A 452 21.45 -18.07 28.06
C ILE A 452 21.34 -18.85 29.38
N THR A 453 22.36 -19.65 29.72
CA THR A 453 22.32 -20.48 30.94
C THR A 453 22.19 -19.63 32.20
N ASN A 454 22.90 -18.50 32.28
CA ASN A 454 22.81 -17.61 33.44
C ASN A 454 21.51 -16.81 33.45
N SER A 455 21.06 -16.27 32.30
CA SER A 455 19.84 -15.44 32.25
C SER A 455 18.56 -16.22 32.56
N PHE A 456 18.49 -17.47 32.12
CA PHE A 456 17.30 -18.31 32.27
C PHE A 456 17.46 -19.43 33.30
N GLN A 457 18.60 -19.49 34.00
CA GLN A 457 18.92 -20.54 34.99
C GLN A 457 18.74 -21.96 34.44
N MET A 458 19.12 -22.17 33.17
CA MET A 458 18.96 -23.44 32.47
C MET A 458 20.28 -24.19 32.30
N SER A 459 20.22 -25.52 32.17
CA SER A 459 21.43 -26.32 31.96
C SER A 459 22.08 -26.00 30.60
N PRO A 460 23.41 -26.19 30.45
CA PRO A 460 24.07 -26.02 29.15
C PRO A 460 23.42 -26.85 28.03
N ARG A 461 22.90 -28.03 28.38
CA ARG A 461 22.18 -28.90 27.43
C ARG A 461 20.87 -28.26 26.98
N ASP A 462 20.04 -27.76 27.90
CA ASP A 462 18.77 -27.12 27.55
C ASP A 462 19.00 -25.86 26.71
N ALA A 463 20.04 -25.09 27.03
CA ALA A 463 20.44 -23.91 26.25
C ALA A 463 20.90 -24.30 24.83
N GLN A 464 21.63 -25.41 24.67
CA GLN A 464 21.96 -25.94 23.35
C GLN A 464 20.70 -26.39 22.59
N GLU A 465 19.78 -27.09 23.24
CA GLU A 465 18.50 -27.51 22.64
C GLU A 465 17.68 -26.29 22.18
N LEU A 466 17.61 -25.22 22.98
CA LEU A 466 16.97 -23.95 22.61
C LEU A 466 17.59 -23.33 21.35
N LYS A 467 18.93 -23.33 21.24
CA LYS A 467 19.65 -22.77 20.09
C LYS A 467 19.52 -23.62 18.83
N TYR A 468 19.52 -24.95 18.96
CA TYR A 468 19.79 -25.85 17.83
C TYR A 468 18.62 -26.77 17.42
N ASN A 469 17.57 -26.93 18.23
CA ASN A 469 16.45 -27.83 17.86
C ASN A 469 15.71 -27.45 16.56
N ARG A 470 15.84 -26.20 16.11
CA ARG A 470 15.26 -25.68 14.86
C ARG A 470 16.34 -25.13 13.91
N GLU A 471 17.57 -25.61 14.02
CA GLU A 471 18.74 -25.00 13.36
C GLU A 471 18.75 -25.04 11.83
N HIS A 472 17.91 -25.86 11.21
CA HIS A 472 17.75 -25.94 9.75
C HIS A 472 16.48 -25.26 9.24
N GLN A 473 15.75 -24.56 10.11
CA GLN A 473 14.50 -23.89 9.78
C GLN A 473 14.70 -22.37 9.79
N THR A 474 14.13 -21.69 8.80
CA THR A 474 14.14 -20.22 8.70
C THR A 474 13.20 -19.63 9.78
N PHE A 475 12.64 -18.45 9.53
CA PHE A 475 11.49 -17.95 10.29
C PHE A 475 10.17 -18.68 9.96
N LEU A 476 10.16 -19.62 9.01
CA LEU A 476 9.04 -20.51 8.70
C LEU A 476 9.30 -21.88 9.34
N LEU A 477 8.54 -22.22 10.37
CA LEU A 477 8.75 -23.39 11.21
C LEU A 477 7.74 -24.47 10.87
N SER A 478 8.23 -25.70 10.63
CA SER A 478 7.36 -26.84 10.36
C SER A 478 6.55 -27.25 11.61
N PRO A 479 5.38 -27.88 11.45
CA PRO A 479 4.59 -28.37 12.58
C PRO A 479 5.41 -29.31 13.47
N SER A 480 5.19 -29.24 14.78
CA SER A 480 5.85 -30.16 15.72
C SER A 480 5.26 -31.59 15.63
N ARG A 481 5.99 -32.61 16.13
CA ARG A 481 5.42 -33.97 16.25
C ARG A 481 4.21 -34.03 17.19
N ARG A 482 4.13 -33.16 18.20
CA ARG A 482 2.99 -33.07 19.15
C ARG A 482 1.72 -32.47 18.54
N SER A 483 1.85 -31.62 17.52
CA SER A 483 0.67 -31.05 16.85
C SER A 483 0.02 -32.01 15.86
N ARG A 484 0.69 -33.12 15.49
CA ARG A 484 0.06 -34.17 14.68
C ARG A 484 -0.89 -35.06 15.48
N SER A 485 -0.65 -35.26 16.78
CA SER A 485 -1.47 -36.13 17.64
C SER A 485 -2.73 -35.46 18.20
N LEU A 486 -2.99 -34.20 17.86
CA LEU A 486 -4.24 -33.49 18.20
C LEU A 486 -5.18 -33.37 16.99
N SER A 487 -4.74 -33.88 15.83
CA SER A 487 -5.43 -33.83 14.55
C SER A 487 -5.89 -35.22 14.05
N ASP A 488 -5.48 -36.27 14.76
CA ASP A 488 -5.98 -37.65 14.66
C ASP A 488 -6.89 -37.92 15.87
#